data_AF-A0A924AHF8-F1
#
_entry.id   AF-A0A924AHF8-F1
#
_cell.length_a   1.000
_cell.length_b   1.000
_cell.length_c   1.000
_cell.angle_alpha   90.00
_cell.angle_beta   90.00
_cell.angle_gamma   90.00
#
_symmetry.space_group_name_H-M   'P 1'
#
loop_
_entity.id
_entity.type
_entity.pdbx_description
1 polymer ?
#
loop_
_entity_poly.entity_id
_entity_poly.type
_entity_poly.pdbx_seq_one_letter_code
_entity_poly.pdbx_strand_id
1 'polypeptide(L)' 'MKNFTILFCILISVSAMAQLTITNGNHTLEISGGISCYYNARNLKSGEFDNSKDRFRLRDAQLQLEGRI' A
#
# COMPACT_ATOMS: atom_id res chain seq x y z
N MET A 1 4.19 -28.18 0.21
CA MET A 1 3.29 -27.24 0.92
C MET A 1 3.97 -25.93 1.33
N LYS A 2 5.23 -25.94 1.82
CA LYS A 2 5.98 -24.71 2.16
C LYS A 2 6.13 -23.70 1.00
N ASN A 3 6.29 -24.18 -0.24
CA ASN A 3 6.51 -23.31 -1.40
C ASN A 3 5.28 -22.46 -1.77
N PHE A 4 4.06 -22.91 -1.43
CA PHE A 4 2.83 -22.16 -1.68
C PHE A 4 2.65 -21.01 -0.69
N THR A 5 3.11 -21.17 0.55
CA THR A 5 3.06 -20.13 1.59
C THR A 5 3.98 -18.96 1.26
N ILE A 6 5.16 -19.24 0.69
CA ILE A 6 6.11 -18.22 0.24
C ILE A 6 5.53 -17.43 -0.96
N LEU A 7 4.88 -18.11 -1.90
CA LEU A 7 4.19 -17.46 -3.03
C LEU A 7 3.05 -16.52 -2.56
N PHE A 8 2.35 -16.88 -1.48
CA PHE A 8 1.30 -16.05 -0.88
C PHE A 8 1.88 -14.79 -0.20
N CYS A 9 3.08 -14.85 0.37
CA CYS A 9 3.77 -13.68 0.93
C CYS A 9 4.37 -12.74 -0.12
N ILE A 10 4.65 -13.23 -1.34
CA ILE A 10 5.27 -12.44 -2.43
C ILE A 10 4.32 -11.38 -3.01
N LEU A 11 3.01 -11.45 -2.73
CA LEU A 11 1.99 -10.60 -3.36
C LEU A 11 1.16 -9.75 -2.39
N ILE A 12 1.57 -9.62 -1.13
CA ILE A 12 0.84 -8.78 -0.17
C ILE A 12 1.17 -7.31 -0.44
N SER A 13 0.50 -6.71 -1.42
CA SER A 13 0.34 -5.26 -1.47
C SER A 13 -0.69 -4.86 -0.41
N VAL A 14 -0.26 -4.09 0.58
CA VAL A 14 -1.16 -3.55 1.61
C VAL A 14 -1.54 -2.14 1.19
N SER A 15 -2.83 -1.88 1.07
CA SER A 15 -3.38 -0.54 0.86
C SER A 15 -4.31 -0.16 2.01
N ALA A 16 -4.22 1.09 2.46
CA ALA A 16 -5.14 1.67 3.43
C ALA A 16 -5.71 2.96 2.84
N MET A 17 -7.02 3.17 2.99
CA MET A 17 -7.75 4.34 2.50
C MET A 17 -8.55 4.91 3.67
N ALA A 18 -8.64 6.23 3.76
CA ALA A 18 -9.43 6.91 4.77
C ALA A 18 -10.06 8.19 4.21
N GLN A 19 -11.21 8.56 4.76
CA GLN A 19 -11.93 9.77 4.40
C GLN A 19 -12.58 10.38 5.65
N LEU A 20 -12.50 11.70 5.74
CA LEU A 20 -13.18 12.53 6.73
C LEU A 20 -14.02 13.58 6.00
N THR A 21 -15.30 13.69 6.37
CA THR A 21 -16.20 14.72 5.83
C THR A 21 -16.63 15.65 6.95
N ILE A 22 -16.46 16.95 6.74
CA ILE A 22 -16.85 18.02 7.67
C ILE A 22 -17.89 18.88 6.95
N THR A 23 -19.04 19.11 7.58
CA THR A 23 -20.13 19.92 6.99
C THR A 23 -20.81 20.78 8.04
N ASN A 24 -21.32 21.94 7.60
CA ASN A 24 -22.21 22.81 8.39
C ASN A 24 -23.62 22.95 7.78
N GLY A 25 -23.95 22.14 6.78
CA GLY A 25 -25.23 22.17 6.05
C GLY A 25 -25.27 23.07 4.81
N ASN A 26 -24.36 24.05 4.68
CA ASN A 26 -24.23 24.92 3.50
C ASN A 26 -22.84 24.86 2.83
N HIS A 27 -21.91 24.15 3.46
CA HIS A 27 -20.56 23.93 2.97
C HIS A 27 -20.13 22.53 3.38
N THR A 28 -19.38 21.87 2.51
CA THR A 28 -18.82 20.56 2.76
C THR A 28 -17.34 20.56 2.40
N LEU A 29 -16.52 20.06 3.30
CA LEU A 29 -15.11 19.75 3.08
C LEU A 29 -14.92 18.24 3.20
N GLU A 30 -14.40 17.63 2.15
CA GLU A 30 -13.94 16.25 2.15
C GLU A 30 -12.41 16.21 2.17
N ILE A 31 -11.86 15.42 3.10
CA ILE A 31 -10.45 15.10 3.20
C ILE A 31 -10.32 13.60 3.02
N SER A 32 -9.79 13.16 1.89
CA SER A 32 -9.61 11.74 1.59
C SER A 32 -8.17 11.44 1.26
N GLY A 33 -7.75 10.19 1.44
CA GLY A 33 -6.38 9.81 1.18
C GLY A 33 -6.19 8.30 1.19
N GLY A 34 -5.09 7.89 0.58
CA GLY A 34 -4.73 6.49 0.43
C GLY A 34 -3.23 6.30 0.51
N ILE A 35 -2.81 5.22 1.13
CA ILE A 35 -1.43 4.75 1.09
C ILE A 35 -1.41 3.33 0.58
N SER A 36 -0.40 2.98 -0.22
CA SER A 36 -0.15 1.61 -0.62
C SER A 36 1.32 1.29 -0.57
N CYS A 37 1.64 0.11 -0.04
CA CYS A 37 3.00 -0.41 0.06
C CYS A 37 3.09 -1.75 -0.67
N TYR A 38 4.30 -2.13 -1.03
CA TYR A 38 4.58 -3.45 -1.57
C TYR A 38 5.83 -4.04 -0.95
N TYR A 39 5.86 -5.36 -0.90
CA TYR A 39 7.04 -6.15 -0.67
C TYR A 39 7.35 -6.97 -1.92
N ASN A 40 8.62 -7.01 -2.30
CA ASN A 40 9.12 -7.80 -3.42
C ASN A 40 10.31 -8.63 -2.94
N ALA A 41 10.07 -9.93 -2.78
CA ALA A 41 11.13 -10.91 -2.55
C ALA A 41 11.70 -11.36 -3.90
N ARG A 42 13.01 -11.25 -4.06
CA ARG A 42 13.69 -11.63 -5.30
C ARG A 42 14.01 -13.12 -5.26
N ASN A 43 13.53 -13.86 -6.27
CA ASN A 43 13.95 -15.25 -6.44
C ASN A 43 15.46 -15.33 -6.70
N LEU A 44 16.15 -16.06 -5.82
CA LEU A 44 17.58 -16.34 -5.93
C LEU A 44 17.83 -17.58 -6.79
N LYS A 45 19.03 -17.67 -7.36
CA LYS A 45 19.49 -18.90 -8.03
C LYS A 45 19.74 -19.98 -6.97
N SER A 46 19.72 -21.24 -7.40
CA SER A 46 20.03 -22.35 -6.50
C SER A 46 21.42 -22.20 -5.89
N GLY A 47 21.53 -22.32 -4.56
CA GLY A 47 22.78 -22.19 -3.81
C GLY A 47 23.10 -20.76 -3.34
N GLU A 48 22.31 -19.77 -3.75
CA GLU A 48 22.46 -18.38 -3.31
C GLU A 48 21.54 -18.08 -2.11
N PHE A 49 22.06 -17.31 -1.15
CA PHE A 49 21.35 -16.96 0.08
C PHE A 49 21.29 -15.44 0.35
N ASP A 50 21.84 -14.63 -0.56
CA ASP A 50 21.85 -13.17 -0.41
C ASP A 50 20.47 -12.56 -0.70
N ASN A 51 19.74 -12.22 0.36
CA ASN A 51 18.44 -11.53 0.27
C ASN A 51 18.55 -10.00 0.37
N SER A 52 19.76 -9.42 0.27
CA SER A 52 19.98 -7.96 0.37
C SER A 52 19.24 -7.13 -0.69
N LYS A 53 18.71 -7.79 -1.72
CA LYS A 53 17.98 -7.18 -2.84
C LYS A 53 16.46 -7.25 -2.71
N ASP A 54 15.94 -7.84 -1.65
CA ASP A 54 14.51 -7.76 -1.33
C ASP A 54 14.11 -6.32 -1.01
N ARG A 55 12.89 -5.95 -1.36
CA ARG A 55 12.43 -4.55 -1.25
C ARG A 55 11.08 -4.47 -0.60
N PHE A 56 11.01 -3.75 0.52
CA PHE A 56 9.77 -3.14 0.98
C PHE A 56 9.77 -1.66 0.57
N ARG A 57 8.72 -1.18 -0.10
CA ARG A 57 8.62 0.22 -0.51
C ARG A 57 7.18 0.72 -0.48
N LEU A 58 7.04 2.03 -0.24
CA LEU A 58 5.82 2.77 -0.52
C LEU A 58 5.60 2.77 -2.05
N ARG A 59 4.44 2.32 -2.48
CA ARG A 59 4.01 2.36 -3.89
C ARG A 59 3.36 3.69 -4.20
N ASP A 60 2.43 4.12 -3.34
CA ASP A 60 1.65 5.33 -3.55
C ASP A 60 1.21 5.93 -2.20
N ALA A 61 1.12 7.25 -2.15
CA ALA A 61 0.56 8.00 -1.04
C ALA A 61 -0.13 9.24 -1.59
N GLN A 62 -1.45 9.27 -1.43
CA GLN A 62 -2.32 10.31 -1.97
C GLN A 62 -3.09 11.00 -0.85
N LEU A 63 -3.27 12.30 -1.00
CA LEU A 63 -4.13 13.13 -0.16
C LEU A 63 -4.95 14.02 -1.10
N GLN A 64 -6.25 14.03 -0.92
CA GLN A 64 -7.21 14.81 -1.68
C GLN A 64 -8.03 15.68 -0.74
N LEU A 65 -8.23 16.93 -1.16
CA LEU A 65 -9.06 17.92 -0.48
C LEU A 65 -10.10 18.40 -1.48
N GLU A 66 -11.38 18.22 -1.17
CA GLU A 66 -12.47 18.66 -2.02
C GLU A 66 -13.47 19.52 -1.24
N GLY A 67 -13.79 20.69 -1.78
CA GLY A 67 -14.74 21.64 -1.17
C GLY A 67 -15.98 21.84 -2.04
N ARG A 68 -17.15 21.88 -1.42
CA ARG A 68 -18.44 22.16 -2.05
C ARG A 68 -19.20 23.23 -1.25
N ILE A 69 -19.92 24.12 -1.94
CA ILE A 69 -20.92 25.02 -1.35
C ILE A 69 -22.25 24.27 -1.45
#